data_AF-A0A423SZ79-F1
#
_entry.id   AF-A0A423SZ79-F1
#
_cell.length_a   1.000
_cell.length_b   1.000
_cell.length_c   1.000
_cell.angle_alpha   90.00
_cell.angle_beta   90.00
_cell.angle_gamma   90.00
#
_symmetry.space_group_name_H-M   'P 1'
#
loop_
_entity.id
_entity.type
_entity.pdbx_description
1 polymer ?
#
loop_
_entity_poly.entity_id
_entity_poly.type
_entity_poly.pdbx_seq_one_letter_code
_entity_poly.pdbx_strand_id
1 'polypeptide(L)'
;MAAPVETPSVEVLQVTLNKSSLGESCIKTLADIKNQLRDLETQVVALNTPTNPMSLGNTGLLSLDPSPDKLPLYYQLLDCYTWTEKVHTYSTMMHSLLGSNNLKRTHIALSLSAKRRQFKVQYNHNVSQQQVDTVIQSINLMFQDMTLNVSRPFGNNAVIQVTLGRVLRAVVTFKGLLIEWVVVRAYNEPLLDEDGKVDLYTPSQYKVFQKVTDNANAAMLNFCSPGFSDLSVRSFFTWLHSFASLFTDVCKRCGNHLHNHMPPTWREFRTLDPFHEECKP
;
A
#
# COMPACT_ATOMS: atom_id res chain seq x y z
N MET A 1 -60.66 -14.63 3.96
CA MET A 1 -59.41 -15.41 3.81
C MET A 1 -58.25 -14.46 4.02
N ALA A 2 -57.86 -14.27 5.29
CA ALA A 2 -56.71 -13.47 5.66
C ALA A 2 -55.57 -14.44 5.99
N ALA A 3 -54.45 -14.33 5.28
CA ALA A 3 -53.24 -15.11 5.53
C ALA A 3 -52.61 -14.69 6.87
N PRO A 4 -52.07 -15.62 7.66
CA PRO A 4 -51.41 -15.28 8.92
C PRO A 4 -50.03 -14.66 8.62
N VAL A 5 -49.77 -13.53 9.27
CA VAL A 5 -48.47 -12.86 9.27
C VAL A 5 -47.54 -13.65 10.18
N GLU A 6 -46.51 -14.26 9.61
CA GLU A 6 -45.42 -14.90 10.37
C GLU A 6 -44.65 -13.84 11.16
N THR A 7 -44.72 -13.94 12.49
CA THR A 7 -43.90 -13.16 13.41
C THR A 7 -42.46 -13.68 13.37
N PRO A 8 -41.43 -12.83 13.16
CA PRO A 8 -40.05 -13.28 13.21
C PRO A 8 -39.67 -13.72 14.62
N SER A 9 -39.00 -14.86 14.70
CA SER A 9 -38.57 -15.54 15.92
C SER A 9 -37.60 -14.71 16.75
N VAL A 10 -37.75 -14.78 18.08
CA VAL A 10 -37.03 -14.02 19.13
C VAL A 10 -35.50 -14.06 19.00
N GLU A 11 -34.95 -15.13 18.42
CA GLU A 11 -33.50 -15.29 18.20
C GLU A 11 -32.92 -14.29 17.19
N VAL A 12 -33.68 -13.87 16.18
CA VAL A 12 -33.19 -12.94 15.14
C VAL A 12 -33.03 -11.51 15.69
N LEU A 13 -33.88 -11.12 16.64
CA LEU A 13 -33.82 -9.83 17.33
C LEU A 13 -32.66 -9.76 18.34
N GLN A 14 -32.32 -10.87 19.02
CA GLN A 14 -31.17 -10.91 19.93
C GLN A 14 -29.83 -10.83 19.18
N VAL A 15 -29.70 -11.44 18.01
CA VAL A 15 -28.47 -11.40 17.20
C VAL A 15 -28.21 -10.01 16.59
N THR A 16 -29.28 -9.29 16.20
CA THR A 16 -29.16 -7.92 15.68
C THR A 16 -28.84 -6.90 16.78
N LEU A 17 -29.42 -7.02 17.97
CA LEU A 17 -29.09 -6.19 19.14
C LEU A 17 -27.65 -6.42 19.65
N ASN A 18 -27.15 -7.66 19.56
CA ASN A 18 -25.77 -7.98 19.93
C ASN A 18 -24.73 -7.48 18.91
N LYS A 19 -25.08 -7.38 17.62
CA LYS A 19 -24.23 -6.77 16.59
C LYS A 19 -24.14 -5.24 16.73
N SER A 20 -25.24 -4.57 17.10
CA SER A 20 -25.24 -3.12 17.34
C SER A 20 -24.48 -2.75 18.62
N SER A 21 -24.59 -3.54 19.69
CA SER A 21 -23.85 -3.29 20.94
C SER A 21 -22.33 -3.52 20.79
N LEU A 22 -21.91 -4.51 19.98
CA LEU A 22 -20.50 -4.71 19.64
C LEU A 22 -19.94 -3.55 18.80
N GLY A 23 -20.72 -3.06 17.83
CA GLY A 23 -20.37 -1.92 16.99
C GLY A 23 -20.19 -0.64 17.82
N GLU A 24 -21.14 -0.36 18.73
CA GLU A 24 -21.05 0.76 19.66
C GLU A 24 -19.87 0.64 20.62
N SER A 25 -19.56 -0.57 21.10
CA SER A 25 -18.39 -0.81 21.94
C SER A 25 -17.09 -0.51 21.18
N CYS A 26 -16.94 -1.00 19.94
CA CYS A 26 -15.76 -0.73 19.10
C CYS A 26 -15.60 0.75 18.73
N ILE A 27 -16.71 1.44 18.48
CA ILE A 27 -16.70 2.89 18.20
C ILE A 27 -16.23 3.66 19.43
N LYS A 28 -16.66 3.27 20.63
CA LYS A 28 -16.19 3.86 21.90
C LYS A 28 -14.70 3.61 22.11
N THR A 29 -14.20 2.38 21.91
CA THR A 29 -12.75 2.10 22.02
C THR A 29 -11.93 2.86 21.00
N LEU A 30 -12.40 3.01 19.75
CA LEU A 30 -11.71 3.79 18.72
C LEU A 30 -11.69 5.29 19.04
N ALA A 31 -12.79 5.81 19.61
CA ALA A 31 -12.86 7.19 20.07
C ALA A 31 -11.88 7.43 21.25
N ASP A 32 -11.79 6.50 22.18
CA ASP A 32 -10.85 6.56 23.30
C ASP A 32 -9.39 6.49 22.83
N ILE A 33 -9.07 5.58 21.90
CA ILE A 33 -7.73 5.50 21.29
C ILE A 33 -7.38 6.79 20.55
N LYS A 34 -8.34 7.39 19.85
CA LYS A 34 -8.13 8.66 19.15
C LYS A 34 -7.88 9.82 20.12
N ASN A 35 -8.57 9.85 21.26
CA ASN A 35 -8.34 10.84 22.30
C ASN A 35 -6.97 10.63 22.96
N GLN A 36 -6.61 9.39 23.28
CA GLN A 36 -5.28 9.05 23.80
C GLN A 36 -4.17 9.45 22.83
N LEU A 37 -4.35 9.24 21.52
CA LEU A 37 -3.38 9.66 20.50
C LEU A 37 -3.23 11.19 20.42
N ARG A 38 -4.34 11.94 20.51
CA ARG A 38 -4.27 13.41 20.57
C ARG A 38 -3.58 13.91 21.83
N ASP A 39 -3.86 13.29 22.97
CA ASP A 39 -3.23 13.63 24.24
C ASP A 39 -1.73 13.34 24.19
N LEU A 40 -1.35 12.23 23.54
CA LEU A 40 0.05 11.88 23.28
C LEU A 40 0.73 12.86 22.33
N GLU A 41 0.07 13.25 21.24
CA GLU A 41 0.57 14.25 20.30
C GLU A 41 0.77 15.62 20.97
N THR A 42 -0.17 16.05 21.81
CA THR A 42 -0.02 17.31 22.57
C THR A 42 1.10 17.23 23.60
N GLN A 43 1.27 16.09 24.28
CA GLN A 43 2.40 15.86 25.19
C GLN A 43 3.75 15.83 24.46
N VAL A 44 3.79 15.23 23.26
CA VAL A 44 5.00 15.18 22.42
C VAL A 44 5.36 16.56 21.87
N VAL A 45 4.38 17.38 21.50
CA VAL A 45 4.62 18.78 21.09
C VAL A 45 5.05 19.64 22.28
N ALA A 46 4.59 19.34 23.50
CA ALA A 46 5.03 20.00 24.72
C ALA A 46 6.46 19.61 25.15
N LEU A 47 6.99 18.47 24.65
CA LEU A 47 8.39 18.10 24.81
C LEU A 47 9.25 18.94 23.86
N ASN A 48 9.62 20.14 24.31
CA ASN A 48 10.67 20.92 23.65
C ASN A 48 11.95 20.08 23.56
N THR A 49 12.55 20.02 22.37
CA THR A 49 13.89 19.45 22.21
C THR A 49 14.86 20.28 23.06
N PRO A 50 15.55 19.67 24.04
CA PRO A 50 16.44 20.41 24.92
C PRO A 50 17.62 20.93 24.09
N THR A 51 17.66 22.25 23.89
CA THR A 51 18.75 22.96 23.21
C THR A 51 20.00 23.09 24.09
N ASN A 52 19.87 22.83 25.39
CA ASN A 52 20.96 22.78 26.35
C ASN A 52 21.35 21.32 26.66
N PRO A 53 22.62 21.07 27.02
CA PRO A 53 23.02 19.77 27.55
C PRO A 53 22.09 19.39 28.70
N MET A 54 21.50 18.20 28.61
CA MET A 54 20.57 17.63 29.60
C MET A 54 21.22 17.72 30.97
N SER A 55 20.75 18.65 31.82
CA SER A 55 21.15 18.67 33.21
C SER A 55 20.61 17.40 33.85
N LEU A 56 21.51 16.49 34.21
CA LEU A 56 21.19 15.23 34.88
C LEU A 56 20.57 15.47 36.29
N GLY A 57 20.34 16.72 36.71
CA GLY A 57 19.64 17.03 37.96
C GLY A 57 20.18 16.22 39.14
N ASN A 58 19.27 15.65 39.93
CA ASN A 58 19.63 14.80 41.07
C ASN A 58 20.18 13.43 40.65
N THR A 59 20.01 12.99 39.39
CA THR A 59 20.59 11.72 38.90
C THR A 59 22.09 11.84 38.64
N GLY A 60 22.62 13.06 38.51
CA GLY A 60 24.07 13.33 38.49
C GLY A 60 24.76 13.12 39.85
N LEU A 61 24.01 13.09 40.96
CA LEU A 61 24.51 12.90 42.32
C LEU A 61 24.55 11.42 42.75
N LEU A 62 24.08 10.50 41.89
CA LEU A 62 24.06 9.05 42.18
C LEU A 62 25.46 8.45 42.31
N SER A 63 26.48 9.10 41.73
CA SER A 63 27.89 8.71 41.90
C SER A 63 28.44 9.00 43.30
N LEU A 64 27.70 9.76 44.12
CA LEU A 64 28.06 10.13 45.49
C LEU A 64 27.31 9.28 46.53
N ASP A 65 26.46 8.32 46.12
CA ASP A 65 25.71 7.48 47.05
C ASP A 65 26.59 6.33 47.60
N PRO A 66 26.83 6.27 48.92
CA PRO A 66 27.65 5.23 49.54
C PRO A 66 26.94 3.89 49.73
N SER A 67 25.65 3.75 49.39
CA SER A 67 24.91 2.48 49.53
C SER A 67 23.99 2.14 48.34
N PRO A 68 24.52 1.46 47.29
CA PRO A 68 23.73 1.10 46.11
C PRO A 68 22.60 0.08 46.39
N ASP A 69 22.68 -0.67 47.49
CA ASP A 69 21.74 -1.77 47.80
C ASP A 69 20.40 -1.32 48.42
N LYS A 70 20.28 -0.05 48.85
CA LYS A 70 19.08 0.43 49.56
C LYS A 70 18.00 1.01 48.65
N LEU A 71 18.34 1.40 47.42
CA LEU A 71 17.38 1.98 46.49
C LEU A 71 17.30 1.13 45.20
N PRO A 72 16.09 0.70 44.78
CA PRO A 72 15.91 -0.04 43.53
C PRO A 72 16.21 0.79 42.26
N LEU A 73 16.47 2.09 42.44
CA LEU A 73 16.73 3.05 41.36
C LEU A 73 18.00 2.71 40.57
N TYR A 74 19.04 2.17 41.21
CA TYR A 74 20.29 1.82 40.51
C TYR A 74 20.06 0.76 39.44
N TYR A 75 19.38 -0.33 39.78
CA TYR A 75 19.06 -1.42 38.85
C TYR A 75 18.13 -0.96 37.73
N GLN A 76 17.11 -0.15 38.06
CA GLN A 76 16.21 0.41 37.04
C GLN A 76 16.94 1.32 36.05
N LEU A 77 17.89 2.12 36.53
CA LEU A 77 18.67 3.02 35.67
C LEU A 77 19.67 2.23 34.80
N LEU A 78 20.24 1.15 35.33
CA LEU A 78 21.07 0.22 34.57
C LEU A 78 20.26 -0.48 33.48
N ASP A 79 19.04 -0.93 33.77
CA ASP A 79 18.15 -1.53 32.78
C ASP A 79 17.76 -0.52 31.69
N CYS A 80 17.43 0.71 32.06
CA CYS A 80 17.17 1.79 31.11
C CYS A 80 18.39 2.11 30.22
N TYR A 81 19.59 2.13 30.81
CA TYR A 81 20.82 2.37 30.08
C TYR A 81 21.11 1.25 29.08
N THR A 82 21.07 -0.01 29.52
CA THR A 82 21.31 -1.17 28.65
C THR A 82 20.26 -1.28 27.55
N TRP A 83 18.99 -0.95 27.83
CA TRP A 83 17.95 -0.89 26.82
C TRP A 83 18.22 0.21 25.80
N THR A 84 18.60 1.41 26.26
CA THR A 84 18.90 2.55 25.37
C THR A 84 20.08 2.24 24.46
N GLU A 85 21.12 1.59 24.99
CA GLU A 85 22.28 1.14 24.21
C GLU A 85 21.89 0.11 23.15
N LYS A 86 21.07 -0.88 23.51
CA LYS A 86 20.52 -1.87 22.55
C LYS A 86 19.72 -1.19 21.45
N VAL A 87 18.82 -0.26 21.80
CA VAL A 87 18.02 0.47 20.81
C VAL A 87 18.91 1.29 19.88
N HIS A 88 19.89 2.01 20.43
CA HIS A 88 20.79 2.80 19.61
C HIS A 88 21.62 1.94 18.65
N THR A 89 22.18 0.82 19.13
CA THR A 89 22.97 -0.09 18.30
C THR A 89 22.13 -0.71 17.17
N TYR A 90 20.93 -1.23 17.46
CA TYR A 90 20.03 -1.76 16.42
C TYR A 90 19.57 -0.67 15.44
N SER A 91 19.24 0.52 15.93
CA SER A 91 18.83 1.64 15.07
C SER A 91 19.95 2.07 14.13
N THR A 92 21.20 2.12 14.60
CA THR A 92 22.38 2.43 13.77
C THR A 92 22.65 1.34 12.74
N MET A 93 22.52 0.07 13.13
CA MET A 93 22.66 -1.06 12.21
C MET A 93 21.57 -1.03 11.13
N MET A 94 20.31 -0.81 11.51
CA MET A 94 19.20 -0.67 10.57
C MET A 94 19.35 0.57 9.68
N HIS A 95 19.84 1.69 10.22
CA HIS A 95 20.12 2.88 9.43
C HIS A 95 21.18 2.60 8.35
N SER A 96 22.23 1.85 8.68
CA SER A 96 23.24 1.40 7.71
C SER A 96 22.66 0.44 6.66
N LEU A 97 21.85 -0.53 7.07
CA LEU A 97 21.19 -1.48 6.17
C LEU A 97 20.19 -0.79 5.22
N LEU A 98 19.39 0.14 5.73
CA LEU A 98 18.44 0.93 4.94
C LEU A 98 19.15 1.95 4.04
N GLY A 99 20.21 2.59 4.54
CA GLY A 99 21.02 3.56 3.79
C GLY A 99 21.86 2.94 2.69
N SER A 100 22.29 1.68 2.87
CA SER A 100 23.09 0.94 1.88
C SER A 100 22.28 0.31 0.75
N ASN A 101 20.95 0.47 0.75
CA ASN A 101 19.98 0.01 -0.23
C ASN A 101 20.57 -0.76 -1.44
N ASN A 102 20.84 -2.05 -1.25
CA ASN A 102 21.28 -2.98 -2.29
C ASN A 102 20.13 -3.54 -3.13
N LEU A 103 18.95 -2.92 -3.11
CA LEU A 103 17.96 -3.12 -4.17
C LEU A 103 18.43 -2.37 -5.42
N LYS A 104 19.57 -2.80 -5.99
CA LYS A 104 19.96 -2.50 -7.36
C LYS A 104 18.96 -3.20 -8.29
N ARG A 105 17.72 -2.69 -8.34
CA ARG A 105 16.81 -2.94 -9.45
C ARG A 105 17.40 -2.20 -10.63
N THR A 106 18.00 -2.98 -11.51
CA THR A 106 18.77 -2.55 -12.67
C THR A 106 17.86 -1.85 -13.68
N HIS A 107 17.63 -0.53 -13.55
CA HIS A 107 17.24 0.28 -14.72
C HIS A 107 17.62 1.76 -14.69
N ILE A 108 18.11 2.33 -13.57
CA ILE A 108 18.43 3.77 -13.52
C ILE A 108 19.93 4.07 -13.73
N ALA A 109 20.81 3.06 -13.73
CA ALA A 109 22.26 3.30 -13.87
C ALA A 109 22.74 3.64 -15.29
N LEU A 110 21.89 3.56 -16.33
CA LEU A 110 22.33 3.67 -17.73
C LEU A 110 21.90 4.92 -18.49
N SER A 111 21.20 5.89 -17.89
CA SER A 111 20.63 6.99 -18.68
C SER A 111 20.92 8.41 -18.20
N LEU A 112 21.61 8.62 -17.08
CA LEU A 112 21.96 9.98 -16.65
C LEU A 112 23.38 10.04 -16.09
N SER A 113 24.19 10.89 -16.72
CA SER A 113 25.57 11.23 -16.35
C SER A 113 25.72 11.41 -14.83
N ALA A 114 26.68 10.68 -14.25
CA ALA A 114 26.96 10.55 -12.83
C ALA A 114 27.55 11.81 -12.16
N LYS A 115 27.19 13.01 -12.61
CA LYS A 115 27.58 14.27 -11.96
C LYS A 115 26.34 15.12 -11.65
N ARG A 116 26.03 15.20 -10.35
CA ARG A 116 25.22 16.24 -9.69
C ARG A 116 23.72 16.29 -10.01
N ARG A 117 22.97 15.26 -9.62
CA ARG A 117 21.63 15.51 -9.06
C ARG A 117 21.51 14.79 -7.73
N GLN A 118 21.52 15.56 -6.64
CA GLN A 118 20.97 15.06 -5.39
C GLN A 118 19.50 14.75 -5.66
N PHE A 119 19.15 13.47 -5.70
CA PHE A 119 17.75 13.06 -5.74
C PHE A 119 17.13 13.47 -4.40
N LYS A 120 16.33 14.54 -4.39
CA LYS A 120 15.37 14.73 -3.30
C LYS A 120 14.43 13.54 -3.39
N VAL A 121 14.48 12.65 -2.40
CA VAL A 121 13.50 11.58 -2.23
C VAL A 121 12.15 12.27 -2.14
N GLN A 122 11.38 12.25 -3.22
CA GLN A 122 10.03 12.76 -3.17
C GLN A 122 9.18 11.71 -2.49
N TYR A 123 8.48 12.11 -1.45
CA TYR A 123 7.57 11.25 -0.74
C TYR A 123 6.35 10.99 -1.63
N ASN A 124 6.38 9.90 -2.40
CA ASN A 124 5.32 9.50 -3.33
C ASN A 124 3.92 9.40 -2.67
N HIS A 125 3.86 9.29 -1.35
CA HIS A 125 2.65 9.15 -0.56
C HIS A 125 1.99 10.48 -0.13
N ASN A 126 2.72 11.60 -0.20
CA ASN A 126 2.23 12.91 0.25
C ASN A 126 2.15 13.90 -0.92
N VAL A 127 1.35 13.54 -1.91
CA VAL A 127 1.12 14.31 -3.15
C VAL A 127 -0.27 14.94 -3.09
N SER A 128 -0.43 16.17 -3.61
CA SER A 128 -1.74 16.83 -3.62
C SER A 128 -2.73 16.10 -4.51
N GLN A 129 -4.02 16.14 -4.15
CA GLN A 129 -5.07 15.44 -4.89
C GLN A 129 -5.16 15.90 -6.36
N GLN A 130 -4.98 17.21 -6.61
CA GLN A 130 -5.00 17.80 -7.95
C GLN A 130 -3.87 17.28 -8.85
N GLN A 131 -2.69 17.01 -8.29
CA GLN A 131 -1.58 16.44 -9.05
C GLN A 131 -1.88 15.00 -9.47
N VAL A 132 -2.48 14.20 -8.59
CA VAL A 132 -2.92 12.83 -8.90
C VAL A 132 -3.95 12.85 -10.04
N ASP A 133 -4.95 13.73 -9.96
CA ASP A 133 -5.99 13.84 -10.99
C ASP A 133 -5.41 14.30 -12.33
N THR A 134 -4.45 15.23 -12.32
CA THR A 134 -3.77 15.71 -13.53
C THR A 134 -2.99 14.59 -14.22
N VAL A 135 -2.25 13.79 -13.45
CA VAL A 135 -1.54 12.62 -13.99
C VAL A 135 -2.54 11.63 -14.60
N ILE A 136 -3.63 11.31 -13.89
CA ILE A 136 -4.63 10.36 -14.37
C ILE A 136 -5.32 10.86 -15.65
N GLN A 137 -5.69 12.14 -15.70
CA GLN A 137 -6.26 12.75 -16.90
C GLN A 137 -5.28 12.68 -18.07
N SER A 138 -3.99 12.94 -17.83
CA SER A 138 -2.97 12.84 -18.88
C SER A 138 -2.84 11.41 -19.43
N ILE A 139 -2.99 10.39 -18.58
CA ILE A 139 -2.95 8.98 -18.98
C ILE A 139 -4.22 8.61 -19.76
N ASN A 140 -5.39 9.08 -19.32
CA ASN A 140 -6.67 8.83 -19.99
C ASN A 140 -6.68 9.41 -21.43
N LEU A 141 -5.92 10.46 -21.70
CA LEU A 141 -5.76 11.03 -23.04
C LEU A 141 -4.76 10.24 -23.92
N MET A 142 -3.87 9.45 -23.33
CA MET A 142 -2.88 8.67 -24.08
C MET A 142 -3.43 7.39 -24.68
N PHE A 143 -4.47 6.82 -24.06
CA PHE A 143 -5.05 5.54 -24.46
C PHE A 143 -6.52 5.72 -24.84
N GLN A 144 -6.86 5.40 -26.09
CA GLN A 144 -8.26 5.48 -26.55
C GLN A 144 -9.12 4.29 -26.07
N ASP A 145 -8.49 3.14 -25.83
CA ASP A 145 -9.17 1.88 -25.48
C ASP A 145 -9.19 1.59 -23.96
N MET A 146 -8.62 2.49 -23.15
CA MET A 146 -8.58 2.37 -21.69
C MET A 146 -9.25 3.58 -21.05
N THR A 147 -10.26 3.34 -20.21
CA THR A 147 -10.94 4.40 -19.46
C THR A 147 -10.58 4.33 -17.98
N LEU A 148 -10.23 5.49 -17.39
CA LEU A 148 -9.84 5.63 -15.99
C LEU A 148 -10.86 6.51 -15.25
N ASN A 149 -11.60 5.92 -14.31
CA ASN A 149 -12.53 6.63 -13.44
C ASN A 149 -11.95 6.76 -12.04
N VAL A 150 -11.78 7.99 -11.56
CA VAL A 150 -11.24 8.26 -10.23
C VAL A 150 -12.36 8.39 -9.21
N SER A 151 -12.28 7.64 -8.13
CA SER A 151 -13.18 7.72 -6.98
C SER A 151 -12.37 7.87 -5.69
N ARG A 152 -12.91 8.56 -4.68
CA ARG A 152 -12.22 8.82 -3.40
C ARG A 152 -13.10 8.42 -2.22
N PRO A 153 -13.37 7.10 -2.03
CA PRO A 153 -14.24 6.64 -0.95
C PRO A 153 -13.72 6.96 0.46
N PHE A 154 -12.40 7.15 0.62
CA PHE A 154 -11.73 7.40 1.90
C PHE A 154 -11.04 8.77 1.97
N GLY A 155 -11.53 9.76 1.22
CA GLY A 155 -11.06 11.15 1.25
C GLY A 155 -9.75 11.38 0.49
N ASN A 156 -8.62 10.95 1.04
CA ASN A 156 -7.31 11.29 0.48
C ASN A 156 -6.76 10.25 -0.51
N ASN A 157 -7.02 8.97 -0.24
CA ASN A 157 -6.60 7.87 -1.13
C ASN A 157 -7.50 7.82 -2.36
N ALA A 158 -6.89 7.79 -3.54
CA ALA A 158 -7.62 7.69 -4.79
C ALA A 158 -7.78 6.21 -5.15
N VAL A 159 -9.00 5.80 -5.50
CA VAL A 159 -9.32 4.49 -6.04
C VAL A 159 -9.66 4.70 -7.50
N ILE A 160 -8.84 4.14 -8.39
CA ILE A 160 -9.04 4.21 -9.83
C ILE A 160 -9.70 2.93 -10.31
N GLN A 161 -10.86 3.08 -10.93
CA GLN A 161 -11.51 2.04 -11.70
C GLN A 161 -11.03 2.15 -13.15
N VAL A 162 -10.35 1.11 -13.60
CA VAL A 162 -9.80 0.98 -14.95
C VAL A 162 -10.70 0.03 -15.74
N THR A 163 -11.12 0.42 -16.94
CA THR A 163 -11.77 -0.49 -17.88
C THR A 163 -10.95 -0.54 -19.16
N LEU A 164 -10.48 -1.74 -19.52
CA LEU A 164 -9.69 -1.96 -20.73
C LEU A 164 -10.54 -2.69 -21.76
N GLY A 165 -11.09 -1.92 -22.71
CA GLY A 165 -12.01 -2.40 -23.74
C GLY A 165 -13.07 -3.36 -23.20
N ARG A 166 -13.13 -4.57 -23.79
CA ARG A 166 -14.00 -5.68 -23.35
C ARG A 166 -13.23 -6.84 -22.70
N VAL A 167 -11.97 -6.60 -22.31
CA VAL A 167 -11.07 -7.66 -21.85
C VAL A 167 -11.09 -7.77 -20.34
N LEU A 168 -10.77 -6.66 -19.66
CA LEU A 168 -10.63 -6.66 -18.22
C LEU A 168 -11.10 -5.35 -17.60
N ARG A 169 -11.36 -5.43 -16.31
CA ARG A 169 -11.64 -4.31 -15.41
C ARG A 169 -10.69 -4.42 -14.24
N ALA A 170 -10.08 -3.33 -13.83
CA ALA A 170 -9.17 -3.33 -12.69
C ALA A 170 -9.51 -2.24 -11.70
N VAL A 171 -9.24 -2.49 -10.43
CA VAL A 171 -9.31 -1.51 -9.37
C VAL A 171 -7.91 -1.31 -8.82
N VAL A 172 -7.46 -0.07 -8.86
CA VAL A 172 -6.12 0.32 -8.43
C VAL A 172 -6.24 1.33 -7.31
N THR A 173 -5.69 1.02 -6.14
CA THR A 173 -5.70 1.92 -4.98
C THR A 173 -4.39 2.67 -4.91
N PHE A 174 -4.50 4.00 -4.83
CA PHE A 174 -3.39 4.94 -4.73
C PHE A 174 -3.34 5.59 -3.36
N LYS A 175 -2.12 5.73 -2.86
CA LYS A 175 -1.74 6.63 -1.77
C LYS A 175 -0.83 7.70 -2.35
N GLY A 176 -1.39 8.87 -2.68
CA GLY A 176 -0.70 9.88 -3.48
C GLY A 176 -0.46 9.36 -4.91
N LEU A 177 0.81 9.31 -5.35
CA LEU A 177 1.22 8.68 -6.62
C LEU A 177 1.83 7.29 -6.42
N LEU A 178 1.78 6.76 -5.21
CA LEU A 178 2.18 5.38 -4.93
C LEU A 178 0.99 4.45 -5.18
N ILE A 179 1.20 3.45 -6.04
CA ILE A 179 0.26 2.34 -6.17
C ILE A 179 0.46 1.43 -4.96
N GLU A 180 -0.60 1.17 -4.20
CA GLU A 180 -0.55 0.34 -2.99
C GLU A 180 -1.15 -1.05 -3.23
N TRP A 181 -2.24 -1.11 -4.00
CA TRP A 181 -2.98 -2.34 -4.23
C TRP A 181 -3.61 -2.36 -5.63
N VAL A 182 -3.64 -3.55 -6.25
CA VAL A 182 -4.24 -3.77 -7.56
C VAL A 182 -5.06 -5.05 -7.52
N VAL A 183 -6.29 -4.99 -8.03
CA VAL A 183 -7.12 -6.17 -8.31
C VAL A 183 -7.61 -6.11 -9.74
N VAL A 184 -7.42 -7.20 -10.49
CA VAL A 184 -7.91 -7.33 -11.87
C VAL A 184 -9.05 -8.34 -11.90
N ARG A 185 -10.11 -7.97 -12.63
CA ARG A 185 -11.35 -8.71 -12.82
C ARG A 185 -11.68 -8.84 -14.30
N ALA A 186 -12.53 -9.82 -14.61
CA ALA A 186 -13.08 -9.96 -15.95
C ALA A 186 -14.00 -8.77 -16.28
N TYR A 187 -14.16 -8.46 -17.56
CA TYR A 187 -15.09 -7.40 -17.99
C TYR A 187 -16.54 -7.63 -17.54
N ASN A 188 -16.96 -8.90 -17.45
CA ASN A 188 -18.31 -9.28 -17.04
C ASN A 188 -18.51 -9.32 -15.51
N GLU A 189 -17.46 -9.20 -14.72
CA GLU A 189 -17.57 -9.23 -13.27
C GLU A 189 -17.95 -7.85 -12.73
N PRO A 190 -18.82 -7.79 -11.70
CA PRO A 190 -19.12 -6.54 -11.03
C PRO A 190 -17.88 -6.03 -10.30
N LEU A 191 -17.68 -4.72 -10.36
CA LEU A 191 -16.66 -3.99 -9.59
C LEU A 191 -17.24 -3.37 -8.32
N LEU A 192 -18.55 -3.44 -8.17
CA LEU A 192 -19.30 -2.94 -7.03
C LEU A 192 -19.66 -4.13 -6.16
N ASP A 193 -19.49 -3.96 -4.86
CA ASP A 193 -19.96 -4.86 -3.82
C ASP A 193 -21.49 -4.77 -3.70
N GLU A 194 -22.09 -5.70 -2.95
CA GLU A 194 -23.53 -5.74 -2.65
C GLU A 194 -24.05 -4.43 -2.02
N ASP A 195 -23.16 -3.72 -1.31
CA ASP A 195 -23.42 -2.41 -0.70
C ASP A 195 -23.29 -1.21 -1.67
N GLY A 196 -23.05 -1.47 -2.97
CA GLY A 196 -22.86 -0.43 -3.99
C GLY A 196 -21.52 0.33 -3.92
N LYS A 197 -20.57 -0.15 -3.10
CA LYS A 197 -19.21 0.41 -2.97
C LYS A 197 -18.24 -0.30 -3.91
N VAL A 198 -17.15 0.37 -4.30
CA VAL A 198 -16.09 -0.27 -5.09
C VAL A 198 -15.43 -1.37 -4.26
N ASP A 199 -15.47 -2.60 -4.77
CA ASP A 199 -14.88 -3.75 -4.09
C ASP A 199 -13.38 -3.83 -4.37
N LEU A 200 -12.60 -3.74 -3.29
CA LEU A 200 -11.14 -3.65 -3.31
C LEU A 200 -10.46 -5.01 -3.04
N TYR A 201 -11.20 -5.99 -2.54
CA TYR A 201 -10.60 -7.16 -1.88
C TYR A 201 -10.98 -8.47 -2.54
N THR A 202 -12.18 -8.59 -3.12
CA THR A 202 -12.61 -9.87 -3.69
C THR A 202 -11.80 -10.18 -4.95
N PRO A 203 -11.18 -11.37 -5.04
CA PRO A 203 -10.49 -11.79 -6.24
C PRO A 203 -11.47 -12.10 -7.37
N SER A 204 -11.00 -12.07 -8.62
CA SER A 204 -11.77 -12.52 -9.78
C SER A 204 -12.13 -14.00 -9.66
N GLN A 205 -13.27 -14.42 -10.24
CA GLN A 205 -13.69 -15.82 -10.32
C GLN A 205 -12.82 -16.61 -11.31
N TYR A 206 -12.27 -15.94 -12.34
CA TYR A 206 -11.44 -16.60 -13.34
C TYR A 206 -9.96 -16.62 -12.94
N LYS A 207 -9.36 -17.80 -12.99
CA LYS A 207 -7.94 -18.03 -12.67
C LYS A 207 -6.98 -17.18 -13.51
N VAL A 208 -7.35 -16.87 -14.76
CA VAL A 208 -6.56 -16.01 -15.65
C VAL A 208 -6.37 -14.62 -15.03
N PHE A 209 -7.43 -14.01 -14.52
CA PHE A 209 -7.36 -12.66 -13.92
C PHE A 209 -6.77 -12.68 -12.51
N GLN A 210 -6.91 -13.77 -11.77
CA GLN A 210 -6.16 -13.97 -10.52
C GLN A 210 -4.64 -13.92 -10.79
N LYS A 211 -4.18 -14.66 -11.80
CA LYS A 211 -2.76 -14.64 -12.22
C LYS A 211 -2.31 -13.29 -12.74
N VAL A 212 -3.15 -12.59 -13.52
CA VAL A 212 -2.83 -11.22 -13.96
C VAL A 212 -2.76 -10.27 -12.77
N THR A 213 -3.57 -10.47 -11.73
CA THR A 213 -3.50 -9.69 -10.48
C THR A 213 -2.16 -9.93 -9.76
N ASP A 214 -1.72 -11.18 -9.64
CA ASP A 214 -0.41 -11.50 -9.06
C ASP A 214 0.74 -10.82 -9.84
N ASN A 215 0.67 -10.89 -11.18
CA ASN A 215 1.63 -10.24 -12.06
C ASN A 215 1.58 -8.71 -11.94
N ALA A 216 0.39 -8.13 -11.74
CA ALA A 216 0.22 -6.68 -11.54
C ALA A 216 0.82 -6.21 -10.21
N ASN A 217 0.66 -7.00 -9.14
CA ASN A 217 1.31 -6.74 -7.85
C ASN A 217 2.84 -6.79 -7.98
N ALA A 218 3.39 -7.72 -8.76
CA ALA A 218 4.82 -7.75 -9.08
C ALA A 218 5.26 -6.56 -9.94
N ALA A 219 4.46 -6.17 -10.94
CA ALA A 219 4.71 -5.04 -11.82
C ALA A 219 4.75 -3.71 -11.07
N MET A 220 3.83 -3.52 -10.12
CA MET A 220 3.80 -2.36 -9.23
C MET A 220 5.15 -2.14 -8.52
N LEU A 221 5.70 -3.21 -7.92
CA LEU A 221 6.98 -3.15 -7.23
C LEU A 221 8.16 -2.93 -8.19
N ASN A 222 8.04 -3.38 -9.44
CA ASN A 222 9.05 -3.18 -10.47
C ASN A 222 9.10 -1.71 -10.94
N PHE A 223 7.94 -1.12 -11.23
CA PHE A 223 7.85 0.24 -11.74
C PHE A 223 7.98 1.32 -10.66
N CYS A 224 7.80 0.99 -9.38
CA CYS A 224 7.92 1.93 -8.28
C CYS A 224 9.34 2.53 -8.18
N SER A 225 9.45 3.81 -8.55
CA SER A 225 10.69 4.60 -8.42
C SER A 225 10.46 5.79 -7.48
N PRO A 226 11.23 5.93 -6.40
CA PRO A 226 11.06 7.03 -5.43
C PRO A 226 11.47 8.41 -5.98
N GLY A 227 12.12 8.46 -7.15
CA GLY A 227 12.54 9.72 -7.80
C GLY A 227 11.61 10.21 -8.91
N PHE A 228 10.77 9.34 -9.48
CA PHE A 228 9.97 9.64 -10.67
C PHE A 228 8.59 8.97 -10.60
N SER A 229 7.74 9.43 -9.67
CA SER A 229 6.42 8.83 -9.43
C SER A 229 5.45 8.93 -10.61
N ASP A 230 5.42 10.06 -11.33
CA ASP A 230 4.59 10.21 -12.54
C ASP A 230 4.98 9.17 -13.62
N LEU A 231 6.28 9.02 -13.88
CA LEU A 231 6.78 8.02 -14.84
C LEU A 231 6.47 6.59 -14.38
N SER A 232 6.56 6.30 -13.08
CA SER A 232 6.20 4.99 -12.52
C SER A 232 4.74 4.64 -12.81
N VAL A 233 3.83 5.57 -12.54
CA VAL A 233 2.38 5.36 -12.76
C VAL A 233 2.10 5.19 -14.26
N ARG A 234 2.67 6.04 -15.11
CA ARG A 234 2.54 5.93 -16.57
C ARG A 234 3.03 4.59 -17.10
N SER A 235 4.22 4.16 -16.67
CA SER A 235 4.82 2.88 -17.10
C SER A 235 3.96 1.69 -16.68
N PHE A 236 3.39 1.74 -15.48
CA PHE A 236 2.46 0.72 -15.00
C PHE A 236 1.19 0.65 -15.86
N PHE A 237 0.58 1.78 -16.20
CA PHE A 237 -0.62 1.79 -17.05
C PHE A 237 -0.32 1.39 -18.50
N THR A 238 0.85 1.76 -19.05
CA THR A 238 1.31 1.24 -20.35
C THR A 238 1.47 -0.28 -20.32
N TRP A 239 2.02 -0.82 -19.24
CA TRP A 239 2.12 -2.26 -19.05
C TRP A 239 0.74 -2.91 -18.90
N LEU A 240 -0.18 -2.31 -18.14
CA LEU A 240 -1.55 -2.81 -18.01
C LEU A 240 -2.31 -2.78 -19.35
N HIS A 241 -2.08 -1.76 -20.17
CA HIS A 241 -2.66 -1.63 -21.51
C HIS A 241 -2.24 -2.78 -22.44
N SER A 242 -1.04 -3.36 -22.26
CA SER A 242 -0.57 -4.49 -23.06
C SER A 242 -1.43 -5.77 -22.93
N PHE A 243 -2.32 -5.81 -21.93
CA PHE A 243 -3.31 -6.88 -21.78
C PHE A 243 -4.56 -6.70 -22.65
N ALA A 244 -4.68 -5.62 -23.43
CA ALA A 244 -5.77 -5.43 -24.39
C ALA A 244 -5.84 -6.57 -25.42
N SER A 245 -4.69 -7.20 -25.70
CA SER A 245 -4.54 -8.35 -26.59
C SER A 245 -4.34 -9.68 -25.85
N LEU A 246 -4.72 -9.77 -24.56
CA LEU A 246 -4.47 -10.96 -23.71
C LEU A 246 -4.92 -12.28 -24.35
N PHE A 247 -6.07 -12.29 -25.03
CA PHE A 247 -6.62 -13.48 -25.68
C PHE A 247 -6.28 -13.60 -27.17
N THR A 248 -5.72 -12.54 -27.76
CA THR A 248 -5.41 -12.47 -29.20
C THR A 248 -3.95 -12.77 -29.47
N ASP A 249 -3.04 -12.40 -28.58
CA ASP A 249 -1.61 -12.56 -28.80
C ASP A 249 -1.12 -13.99 -28.52
N VAL A 250 -0.15 -14.45 -29.31
CA VAL A 250 0.60 -15.68 -29.06
C VAL A 250 1.81 -15.42 -28.17
N CYS A 251 2.22 -16.42 -27.40
CA CYS A 251 3.47 -16.33 -26.64
C CYS A 251 4.69 -16.26 -27.57
N LYS A 252 5.60 -15.30 -27.35
CA LYS A 252 6.81 -15.14 -28.18
C LYS A 252 7.82 -16.29 -28.11
N ARG A 253 7.82 -17.06 -27.02
CA ARG A 253 8.76 -18.18 -26.82
C ARG A 253 8.27 -19.51 -27.39
N CYS A 254 7.00 -19.85 -27.16
CA CYS A 254 6.43 -21.13 -27.62
C CYS A 254 5.53 -21.02 -28.85
N GLY A 255 5.14 -19.82 -29.26
CA GLY A 255 4.27 -19.59 -30.43
C GLY A 255 2.79 -19.96 -30.24
N ASN A 256 2.41 -20.51 -29.08
CA ASN A 256 1.04 -20.94 -28.80
C ASN A 256 0.21 -19.84 -28.15
N HIS A 257 -1.11 -19.82 -28.41
CA HIS A 257 -2.07 -18.97 -27.72
C HIS A 257 -2.41 -19.47 -26.31
N LEU A 258 -2.37 -20.78 -26.10
CA LEU A 258 -2.70 -21.42 -24.84
C LEU A 258 -1.59 -22.41 -24.48
N HIS A 259 -1.17 -22.36 -23.22
CA HIS A 259 -0.28 -23.35 -22.61
C HIS A 259 -0.85 -23.69 -21.23
N ASN A 260 -1.05 -24.99 -20.94
CA ASN A 260 -1.72 -25.45 -19.71
C ASN A 260 -3.09 -24.79 -19.45
N HIS A 261 -3.89 -24.64 -20.52
CA HIS A 261 -5.20 -23.97 -20.50
C HIS A 261 -5.19 -22.49 -20.09
N MET A 262 -4.02 -21.86 -20.10
CA MET A 262 -3.85 -20.44 -19.75
C MET A 262 -3.30 -19.66 -20.94
N PRO A 263 -3.83 -18.47 -21.23
CA PRO A 263 -3.24 -17.55 -22.20
C PRO A 263 -1.91 -17.00 -21.68
N PRO A 264 -1.12 -16.28 -22.50
CA PRO A 264 0.08 -15.59 -22.05
C PRO A 264 -0.27 -14.47 -21.06
N THR A 265 -0.32 -14.80 -19.78
CA THR A 265 -0.64 -13.90 -18.66
C THR A 265 0.55 -13.07 -18.18
N TRP A 266 1.77 -13.39 -18.62
CA TRP A 266 2.97 -12.63 -18.31
C TRP A 266 3.29 -11.65 -19.45
N ARG A 267 3.68 -10.43 -19.07
CA ARG A 267 4.12 -9.39 -19.99
C ARG A 267 5.47 -8.87 -19.51
N GLU A 268 6.48 -8.90 -20.37
CA GLU A 268 7.81 -8.42 -20.02
C GLU A 268 7.79 -6.90 -19.77
N PHE A 269 8.47 -6.42 -18.72
CA PHE A 269 8.36 -5.02 -18.29
C PHE A 269 8.94 -3.97 -19.26
N ARG A 270 9.82 -4.38 -20.18
CA ARG A 270 10.51 -3.47 -21.11
C ARG A 270 9.90 -3.49 -22.52
N THR A 271 9.73 -4.69 -23.06
CA THR A 271 9.24 -4.91 -24.44
C THR A 271 7.72 -5.03 -24.49
N LEU A 272 7.08 -5.31 -23.35
CA LEU A 272 5.65 -5.62 -23.25
C LEU A 272 5.25 -6.89 -24.00
N ASP A 273 6.22 -7.75 -24.31
CA ASP A 273 5.99 -8.97 -25.07
C ASP A 273 5.20 -10.02 -24.26
N PRO A 274 4.29 -10.77 -24.92
CA PRO A 274 3.47 -11.81 -24.31
C PRO A 274 4.23 -13.11 -24.04
N PHE A 275 4.18 -13.59 -22.79
CA PHE A 275 4.72 -14.89 -22.39
C PHE A 275 3.77 -15.68 -21.48
N HIS A 276 3.88 -17.00 -21.51
CA HIS A 276 3.34 -17.87 -20.46
C HIS A 276 4.23 -17.81 -19.22
N GLU A 277 3.69 -18.17 -18.05
CA GLU A 277 4.40 -18.16 -16.77
C GLU A 277 5.66 -19.05 -16.80
N GLU A 278 5.58 -20.23 -17.43
CA GLU A 278 6.72 -21.15 -17.64
C GLU A 278 7.68 -20.70 -18.74
N CYS A 279 7.21 -19.84 -19.65
CA CYS A 279 7.98 -19.35 -20.78
C CYS A 279 8.74 -18.07 -20.48
N LYS A 280 8.72 -17.59 -19.24
CA LYS A 280 9.42 -16.38 -18.80
C LYS A 280 10.94 -16.48 -19.10
N PRO A 281 11.56 -15.40 -19.61
CA PRO A 281 13.00 -15.35 -19.83
C PRO A 281 13.80 -15.39 -18.51
#